data_AF-A0A3M1D4E8-F1
#
_entry.id   AF-A0A3M1D4E8-F1
#
_cell.length_a   1.000
_cell.length_b   1.000
_cell.length_c   1.000
_cell.angle_alpha   90.00
_cell.angle_beta   90.00
_cell.angle_gamma   90.00
#
_symmetry.space_group_name_H-M   'P 1'
#
loop_
_entity.id
_entity.type
_entity.pdbx_description
1 polymer ?
#
loop_
_entity_poly.entity_id
_entity_poly.type
_entity_poly.pdbx_seq_one_letter_code
_entity_poly.pdbx_strand_id
1 'polypeptide(L)'
;MTIWERFNALDRRWVYTLVWITVIIPFIFPTHFPVEITPEAKQLYDAIANLPDSSVVMLTFDYYPSTIAETEPMSHAALRQLFAKNCRVVTLTTVPLGGPTLERRVCREEAKKYGKQYGVDYVNLGYKANYVAVLQGMGTSSESIYPSDTYGTPLSEIPLMKHVKNYRDISFIFVVSDNSIVD
;
A
#
# COMPACT_ATOMS: atom_id res chain seq x y z
N MET A 1 15.87 -49.72 -8.64
CA MET A 1 14.94 -48.67 -8.20
C MET A 1 15.64 -47.33 -8.24
N THR A 2 15.18 -46.43 -9.09
CA THR A 2 15.70 -45.06 -9.16
C THR A 2 15.23 -44.24 -7.95
N ILE A 3 15.92 -43.14 -7.61
CA ILE A 3 15.54 -42.25 -6.50
C ILE A 3 14.10 -41.74 -6.65
N TRP A 4 13.66 -41.49 -7.90
CA TRP A 4 12.31 -41.04 -8.23
C TRP A 4 11.23 -42.06 -7.93
N GLU A 5 11.50 -43.35 -8.16
CA GLU A 5 10.57 -44.44 -7.82
C GLU A 5 10.38 -44.59 -6.30
N ARG A 6 11.44 -44.34 -5.51
CA ARG A 6 11.37 -44.36 -4.04
C ARG A 6 10.57 -43.19 -3.48
N PHE A 7 10.65 -42.02 -4.11
CA PHE A 7 9.83 -40.86 -3.74
C PHE A 7 8.35 -41.09 -4.06
N ASN A 8 8.02 -41.69 -5.20
CA ASN A 8 6.64 -42.01 -5.57
C ASN A 8 6.01 -43.11 -4.71
N ALA A 9 6.81 -44.04 -4.19
CA ALA A 9 6.35 -45.09 -3.28
C ALA A 9 6.25 -44.65 -1.81
N LEU A 10 6.65 -43.40 -1.49
CA LEU A 10 6.67 -42.90 -0.12
C LEU A 10 5.24 -42.62 0.35
N ASP A 11 4.85 -43.20 1.49
CA ASP A 11 3.53 -42.96 2.06
C ASP A 11 3.38 -41.47 2.41
N ARG A 12 2.34 -40.84 1.87
CA ARG A 12 1.96 -39.43 2.11
C ARG A 12 1.92 -39.05 3.59
N ARG A 13 1.69 -40.00 4.51
CA ARG A 13 1.72 -39.77 5.96
C ARG A 13 3.07 -39.24 6.45
N TRP A 14 4.18 -39.76 5.92
CA TRP A 14 5.53 -39.29 6.27
C TRP A 14 5.78 -37.89 5.74
N VAL A 15 5.29 -37.59 4.53
CA VAL A 15 5.35 -36.25 3.94
C VAL A 15 4.61 -35.25 4.82
N TYR A 16 3.34 -35.54 5.18
CA TYR A 16 2.56 -34.65 6.05
C TYR A 16 3.14 -34.52 7.46
N THR A 17 3.75 -35.58 8.00
CA THR A 17 4.43 -35.51 9.30
C THR A 17 5.65 -34.59 9.22
N LEU A 18 6.45 -34.67 8.15
CA LEU A 18 7.61 -33.81 7.96
C LEU A 18 7.21 -32.34 7.78
N VAL A 19 6.15 -32.07 7.01
CA VAL A 19 5.56 -30.72 6.90
C VAL A 19 5.08 -30.24 8.27
N TRP A 20 4.36 -31.07 9.03
CA TRP A 20 3.87 -30.73 10.37
C TRP A 20 5.00 -30.39 11.34
N ILE A 21 6.06 -31.19 11.37
CA ILE A 21 7.26 -30.92 12.18
C ILE A 21 7.91 -29.60 11.74
N THR A 22 8.04 -29.38 10.43
CA THR A 22 8.69 -28.17 9.87
C THR A 22 7.92 -26.90 10.22
N VAL A 23 6.58 -26.96 10.26
CA VAL A 23 5.74 -25.83 10.66
C VAL A 23 5.77 -25.63 12.18
N ILE A 24 5.79 -26.68 13.00
CA ILE A 24 5.73 -26.55 14.47
C ILE A 24 7.06 -26.09 15.08
N ILE A 25 8.20 -26.54 14.56
CA ILE A 25 9.51 -26.22 15.13
C ILE A 25 9.72 -24.69 15.27
N PRO A 26 9.48 -23.86 14.24
CA PRO A 26 9.60 -22.39 14.35
C PRO A 26 8.68 -21.76 15.41
N PHE A 27 7.51 -22.35 15.69
CA PHE A 27 6.59 -21.86 16.73
C PHE A 27 7.10 -22.14 18.14
N ILE A 28 7.75 -23.30 18.36
CA ILE A 28 8.32 -23.66 19.68
C ILE A 28 9.67 -22.97 19.90
N PHE A 29 10.46 -22.82 18.82
CA PHE A 29 11.78 -22.21 18.84
C PHE A 29 11.79 -20.94 17.97
N PRO A 30 11.32 -19.78 18.48
CA PRO A 30 11.31 -18.53 17.74
C PRO A 30 12.74 -18.12 17.40
N THR A 31 13.09 -18.28 16.14
CA THR A 31 14.38 -17.88 15.59
C THR A 31 14.33 -16.41 15.25
N HIS A 32 15.20 -15.62 15.88
CA HIS A 32 15.30 -14.19 15.61
C HIS A 32 16.32 -14.01 14.49
N PHE A 33 15.83 -13.88 13.26
CA PHE A 33 16.69 -13.51 12.14
C PHE A 33 16.84 -11.98 12.12
N PRO A 34 18.06 -11.45 12.00
CA PRO A 34 18.24 -10.02 11.84
C PRO A 34 17.58 -9.58 10.53
N VAL A 35 16.70 -8.57 10.62
CA VAL A 35 16.13 -7.93 9.43
C VAL A 35 17.13 -6.88 8.98
N GLU A 36 17.94 -7.23 7.98
CA GLU A 36 18.87 -6.29 7.37
C GLU A 36 18.13 -5.31 6.45
N ILE A 37 18.60 -4.07 6.40
CA ILE A 37 18.06 -3.05 5.51
C ILE A 37 18.57 -3.36 4.10
N THR A 38 17.66 -3.71 3.19
CA THR A 38 18.04 -3.94 1.80
C THR A 38 18.32 -2.62 1.06
N PRO A 39 19.14 -2.63 0.00
CA PRO A 39 19.40 -1.44 -0.81
C PRO A 39 18.11 -0.78 -1.34
N GLU A 40 17.10 -1.59 -1.71
CA GLU A 40 15.82 -1.12 -2.25
C GLU A 40 14.99 -0.42 -1.17
N ALA A 41 14.93 -0.99 0.04
CA ALA A 41 14.25 -0.36 1.17
C ALA A 41 14.90 0.98 1.54
N LYS A 42 16.24 1.04 1.51
CA LYS A 42 16.97 2.28 1.74
C LYS A 42 16.70 3.32 0.66
N GLN A 43 16.72 2.93 -0.62
CA GLN A 43 16.44 3.84 -1.74
C GLN A 43 15.04 4.45 -1.64
N LEU A 44 14.02 3.64 -1.31
CA LEU A 44 12.66 4.12 -1.10
C LEU A 44 12.57 5.11 0.07
N TYR A 45 13.20 4.76 1.20
CA TYR A 45 13.26 5.64 2.36
C TYR A 45 13.92 6.98 2.03
N ASP A 46 15.08 6.95 1.37
CA ASP A 46 15.84 8.14 0.99
C ASP A 46 15.08 8.98 -0.05
N ALA A 47 14.37 8.36 -0.99
CA ALA A 47 13.56 9.06 -1.98
C ALA A 47 12.48 9.92 -1.32
N ILE A 48 11.78 9.37 -0.32
CA ILE A 48 10.77 10.11 0.46
C ILE A 48 11.43 11.14 1.37
N ALA A 49 12.56 10.78 2.02
CA ALA A 49 13.28 11.68 2.91
C ALA A 49 13.76 12.96 2.20
N ASN A 50 14.16 12.83 0.93
CA ASN A 50 14.65 13.92 0.09
C ASN A 50 13.56 14.76 -0.59
N LEU A 51 12.27 14.40 -0.47
CA LEU A 51 11.19 15.25 -0.97
C LEU A 51 11.18 16.60 -0.27
N PRO A 52 10.83 17.72 -0.94
CA PRO A 52 10.56 18.97 -0.25
C PRO A 52 9.48 18.80 0.83
N ASP A 53 9.60 19.58 1.91
CA ASP A 53 8.56 19.59 2.95
C ASP A 53 7.23 20.04 2.35
N SER A 54 6.13 19.44 2.83
CA SER A 54 4.78 19.70 2.30
C SER A 54 4.53 19.28 0.85
N SER A 55 5.43 18.48 0.24
CA SER A 55 5.19 17.83 -1.04
C SER A 55 3.88 17.03 -1.04
N VAL A 56 3.19 17.04 -2.19
CA VAL A 56 2.02 16.19 -2.41
C VAL A 56 2.49 14.81 -2.86
N VAL A 57 2.02 13.77 -2.20
CA VAL A 57 2.34 12.38 -2.49
C VAL A 57 1.05 11.61 -2.72
N MET A 58 1.05 10.78 -3.77
CA MET A 58 -0.02 9.82 -4.00
C MET A 58 0.35 8.49 -3.34
N LEU A 59 -0.58 7.91 -2.59
CA LEU A 59 -0.40 6.60 -1.97
C LEU A 59 -1.56 5.68 -2.35
N THR A 60 -1.26 4.55 -2.98
CA THR A 60 -2.30 3.58 -3.37
C THR A 60 -2.41 2.42 -2.39
N PHE A 61 -3.65 1.94 -2.23
CA PHE A 61 -4.02 0.78 -1.41
C PHE A 61 -4.55 -0.33 -2.32
N ASP A 62 -3.67 -0.88 -3.17
CA ASP A 62 -4.02 -1.86 -4.21
C ASP A 62 -3.85 -3.31 -3.73
N TYR A 63 -4.45 -3.64 -2.59
CA TYR A 63 -4.37 -4.98 -2.00
C TYR A 63 -5.69 -5.46 -1.39
N TYR A 64 -5.87 -6.77 -1.40
CA TYR A 64 -7.06 -7.43 -0.89
C TYR A 64 -6.96 -7.75 0.61
N PRO A 65 -8.10 -7.99 1.29
CA PRO A 65 -8.09 -8.40 2.69
C PRO A 65 -7.28 -9.67 2.99
N SER A 66 -7.12 -10.55 2.00
CA SER A 66 -6.34 -11.78 2.12
C SER A 66 -4.84 -11.56 2.32
N THR A 67 -4.32 -10.37 2.00
CA THR A 67 -2.87 -10.06 2.02
C THR A 67 -2.52 -8.96 3.02
N ILE A 68 -3.49 -8.52 3.84
CA ILE A 68 -3.33 -7.48 4.87
C ILE A 68 -2.13 -7.73 5.79
N ALA A 69 -1.88 -8.98 6.16
CA ALA A 69 -0.78 -9.33 7.08
C ALA A 69 0.58 -8.86 6.56
N GLU A 70 0.74 -8.73 5.25
CA GLU A 70 1.98 -8.31 4.58
C GLU A 70 1.92 -6.85 4.15
N THR A 71 0.79 -6.40 3.58
CA THR A 71 0.68 -5.09 2.91
C THR A 71 0.26 -3.95 3.83
N GLU A 72 -0.57 -4.20 4.84
CA GLU A 72 -1.02 -3.14 5.75
C GLU A 72 0.14 -2.54 6.57
N PRO A 73 1.09 -3.33 7.12
CA PRO A 73 2.28 -2.78 7.75
C PRO A 73 3.08 -1.84 6.84
N MET A 74 3.11 -2.10 5.53
CA MET A 74 3.77 -1.23 4.54
C MET A 74 3.04 0.10 4.40
N SER A 75 1.71 0.09 4.30
CA SER A 75 0.89 1.31 4.27
C SER A 75 1.05 2.15 5.53
N HIS A 76 1.11 1.52 6.71
CA HIS A 76 1.41 2.22 7.96
C HIS A 76 2.81 2.84 7.94
N ALA A 77 3.83 2.11 7.47
CA ALA A 77 5.19 2.63 7.39
C ALA A 77 5.29 3.84 6.43
N ALA A 78 4.65 3.74 5.26
CA ALA A 78 4.59 4.81 4.27
C ALA A 78 3.94 6.07 4.87
N LEU A 79 2.75 5.96 5.46
CA LEU A 79 2.05 7.09 6.06
C LEU A 79 2.81 7.71 7.23
N ARG A 80 3.46 6.90 8.08
CA ARG A 80 4.31 7.41 9.17
C ARG A 80 5.42 8.30 8.66
N GLN A 81 6.14 7.85 7.62
CA GLN A 81 7.23 8.61 7.04
C GLN A 81 6.72 9.89 6.36
N LEU A 82 5.65 9.77 5.56
CA LEU A 82 5.05 10.90 4.84
C LEU A 82 4.51 11.97 5.79
N PHE A 83 3.75 11.57 6.82
CA PHE A 83 3.20 12.52 7.79
C PHE A 83 4.27 13.12 8.70
N ALA A 84 5.33 12.38 9.04
CA ALA A 84 6.48 12.93 9.75
C ALA A 84 7.20 14.03 8.94
N LYS A 85 7.28 13.89 7.61
CA LYS A 85 7.77 14.92 6.67
C LYS A 85 6.77 16.04 6.36
N ASN A 86 5.60 16.02 6.99
CA ASN A 86 4.49 16.93 6.67
C ASN A 86 4.05 16.88 5.20
N CYS A 87 4.29 15.78 4.48
CA CYS A 87 3.76 15.60 3.15
C CYS A 87 2.22 15.58 3.18
N ARG A 88 1.62 16.10 2.10
CA ARG A 88 0.17 16.02 1.89
C ARG A 88 -0.14 14.77 1.09
N VAL A 89 -1.06 13.94 1.55
CA VAL A 89 -1.25 12.59 1.00
C VAL A 89 -2.59 12.47 0.28
N VAL A 90 -2.55 12.15 -1.02
CA VAL A 90 -3.73 11.81 -1.82
C VAL A 90 -3.79 10.30 -1.94
N THR A 91 -4.82 9.68 -1.37
CA THR A 91 -4.97 8.23 -1.38
C THR A 91 -6.05 7.77 -2.35
N LEU A 92 -5.85 6.60 -2.95
CA LEU A 92 -6.82 5.95 -3.83
C LEU A 92 -6.61 4.44 -3.84
N THR A 93 -7.56 3.73 -4.44
CA THR A 93 -7.43 2.30 -4.70
C THR A 93 -8.06 1.91 -6.03
N THR A 94 -7.45 0.94 -6.69
CA THR A 94 -7.98 0.28 -7.89
C THR A 94 -8.52 -1.12 -7.58
N VAL A 95 -8.57 -1.48 -6.29
CA VAL A 95 -9.11 -2.75 -5.79
C VAL A 95 -10.51 -2.53 -5.20
N PRO A 96 -11.56 -3.21 -5.73
CA PRO A 96 -12.95 -2.96 -5.31
C PRO A 96 -13.27 -3.52 -3.91
N LEU A 97 -12.66 -4.65 -3.55
CA LEU A 97 -13.02 -5.40 -2.36
C LEU A 97 -12.11 -5.01 -1.19
N GLY A 98 -12.69 -4.39 -0.16
CA GLY A 98 -11.99 -4.05 1.07
C GLY A 98 -11.06 -2.83 0.98
N GLY A 99 -10.47 -2.54 -0.19
CA GLY A 99 -9.56 -1.41 -0.43
C GLY A 99 -10.03 -0.10 0.20
N PRO A 100 -11.22 0.44 -0.14
CA PRO A 100 -11.69 1.72 0.40
C PRO A 100 -11.87 1.74 1.92
N THR A 101 -12.27 0.60 2.51
CA THR A 101 -12.47 0.51 3.96
C THR A 101 -11.13 0.41 4.70
N LEU A 102 -10.18 -0.33 4.15
CA LEU A 102 -8.82 -0.48 4.68
C LEU A 102 -8.07 0.85 4.61
N GLU A 103 -8.05 1.48 3.44
CA GLU A 103 -7.45 2.79 3.19
C GLU A 103 -7.97 3.82 4.20
N ARG A 104 -9.30 3.93 4.35
CA ARG A 104 -9.91 4.87 5.30
C ARG A 104 -9.48 4.60 6.74
N ARG A 105 -9.44 3.34 7.17
CA ARG A 105 -9.05 2.97 8.53
C ARG A 105 -7.60 3.32 8.80
N VAL A 106 -6.69 2.83 7.96
CA VAL A 106 -5.24 3.00 8.09
C VAL A 106 -4.86 4.49 8.04
N CYS A 107 -5.41 5.24 7.08
CA CYS A 107 -5.18 6.68 6.98
C CYS A 107 -5.64 7.44 8.21
N ARG A 108 -6.86 7.15 8.72
CA ARG A 108 -7.39 7.81 9.91
C ARG A 108 -6.57 7.52 11.16
N GLU A 109 -6.12 6.28 11.33
CA GLU A 109 -5.31 5.86 12.47
C GLU A 109 -3.95 6.57 12.50
N GLU A 110 -3.25 6.62 11.36
CA GLU A 110 -1.96 7.31 11.28
C GLU A 110 -2.14 8.84 11.31
N ALA A 111 -3.12 9.40 10.59
CA ALA A 111 -3.40 10.84 10.63
C ALA A 111 -3.63 11.35 12.06
N LYS A 112 -4.37 10.58 12.88
CA LYS A 112 -4.62 10.93 14.30
C LYS A 112 -3.33 11.01 15.12
N LYS A 113 -2.35 10.13 14.87
CA LYS A 113 -1.07 10.12 15.61
C LYS A 113 -0.20 11.33 15.29
N TYR A 114 -0.31 11.86 14.06
CA TYR A 114 0.46 13.00 13.58
C TYR A 114 -0.34 14.32 13.54
N GLY A 115 -1.57 14.33 14.08
CA GLY A 115 -2.41 15.53 14.12
C GLY A 115 -2.83 16.05 12.73
N LYS A 116 -2.93 15.17 11.73
CA LYS A 116 -3.28 15.53 10.35
C LYS A 116 -4.78 15.69 10.15
N GLN A 117 -5.17 16.70 9.38
CA GLN A 117 -6.55 17.06 9.10
C GLN A 117 -6.99 16.59 7.71
N TYR A 118 -8.15 15.93 7.65
CA TYR A 118 -8.77 15.51 6.39
C TYR A 118 -9.12 16.72 5.51
N GLY A 119 -8.87 16.60 4.21
CA GLY A 119 -9.09 17.64 3.20
C GLY A 119 -8.01 18.71 3.12
N VAL A 120 -7.11 18.79 4.12
CA VAL A 120 -5.96 19.73 4.13
C VAL A 120 -4.65 18.97 4.00
N ASP A 121 -4.42 17.98 4.87
CA ASP A 121 -3.20 17.19 4.92
C ASP A 121 -3.34 15.86 4.17
N TYR A 122 -4.55 15.31 4.10
CA TYR A 122 -4.80 14.08 3.35
C TYR A 122 -6.23 14.01 2.81
N VAL A 123 -6.42 13.31 1.70
CA VAL A 123 -7.72 13.08 1.08
C VAL A 123 -7.77 11.66 0.52
N ASN A 124 -8.94 11.04 0.57
CA ASN A 124 -9.19 9.72 0.02
C ASN A 124 -10.12 9.85 -1.19
N LEU A 125 -9.60 9.61 -2.39
CA LEU A 125 -10.36 9.69 -3.65
C LEU A 125 -11.27 8.47 -3.85
N GLY A 126 -11.02 7.38 -3.13
CA GLY A 126 -11.80 6.16 -3.15
C GLY A 126 -11.39 5.21 -4.27
N TYR A 127 -12.35 4.38 -4.68
CA TYR A 127 -12.15 3.32 -5.65
C TYR A 127 -12.44 3.78 -7.08
N LYS A 128 -11.56 3.41 -8.01
CA LYS A 128 -11.85 3.43 -9.44
C LYS A 128 -11.35 2.16 -10.11
N ALA A 129 -12.23 1.53 -10.89
CA ALA A 129 -11.87 0.36 -11.69
C ALA A 129 -10.89 0.75 -12.81
N ASN A 130 -10.10 -0.23 -13.25
CA ASN A 130 -9.16 -0.13 -14.37
C ASN A 130 -8.02 0.87 -14.12
N TYR A 131 -6.91 0.37 -13.55
CA TYR A 131 -5.75 1.19 -13.22
C TYR A 131 -5.14 1.90 -14.45
N VAL A 132 -5.21 1.31 -15.65
CA VAL A 132 -4.69 1.96 -16.88
C VAL A 132 -5.50 3.20 -17.22
N ALA A 133 -6.84 3.11 -17.12
CA ALA A 133 -7.71 4.25 -17.33
C ALA A 133 -7.51 5.34 -16.26
N VAL A 134 -7.30 4.94 -15.00
CA VAL A 134 -6.94 5.86 -13.92
C VAL A 134 -5.61 6.54 -14.22
N LEU A 135 -4.58 5.78 -14.60
CA LEU A 135 -3.25 6.29 -14.93
C LEU A 135 -3.31 7.30 -16.10
N GLN A 136 -3.96 6.95 -17.20
CA GLN A 136 -4.09 7.87 -18.34
C GLN A 136 -4.92 9.11 -18.00
N GLY A 137 -6.04 8.90 -17.32
CA GLY A 137 -6.98 9.96 -16.98
C GLY A 137 -6.39 10.99 -16.00
N MET A 138 -5.77 10.52 -14.92
CA MET A 138 -5.11 11.34 -13.91
C MET A 138 -3.91 12.12 -14.48
N GLY A 139 -3.35 11.68 -15.61
CA GLY A 139 -2.34 12.45 -16.37
C GLY A 139 -2.88 13.74 -16.99
N THR A 140 -4.20 13.82 -17.20
CA THR A 140 -4.88 15.00 -17.75
C THR A 140 -5.59 15.80 -16.66
N SER A 141 -6.47 15.17 -15.90
CA SER A 141 -7.26 15.80 -14.84
C SER A 141 -7.65 14.78 -13.78
N SER A 142 -7.33 15.06 -12.52
CA SER A 142 -7.76 14.24 -11.39
C SER A 142 -9.26 14.33 -11.15
N GLU A 143 -9.84 15.51 -11.38
CA GLU A 143 -11.29 15.76 -11.18
C GLU A 143 -12.15 15.08 -12.24
N SER A 144 -11.64 14.85 -13.46
CA SER A 144 -12.40 14.11 -14.49
C SER A 144 -12.53 12.63 -14.16
N ILE A 145 -11.54 12.06 -13.46
CA ILE A 145 -11.53 10.66 -13.04
C ILE A 145 -12.23 10.48 -11.70
N TYR A 146 -11.97 11.39 -10.77
CA TYR A 146 -12.54 11.44 -9.44
C TYR A 146 -13.29 12.77 -9.28
N PRO A 147 -14.58 12.87 -9.62
CA PRO A 147 -15.33 14.13 -9.47
C PRO A 147 -15.55 14.51 -7.99
N SER A 148 -15.55 13.51 -7.11
CA SER A 148 -15.69 13.65 -5.67
C SER A 148 -14.79 12.67 -4.93
N ASP A 149 -14.50 12.96 -3.66
CA ASP A 149 -13.82 12.05 -2.77
C ASP A 149 -14.71 10.88 -2.33
N THR A 150 -14.17 9.97 -1.51
CA THR A 150 -14.92 8.81 -1.00
C THR A 150 -16.16 9.18 -0.15
N TYR A 151 -16.24 10.42 0.34
CA TYR A 151 -17.36 10.93 1.13
C TYR A 151 -18.40 11.69 0.28
N GLY A 152 -18.17 11.82 -1.03
CA GLY A 152 -19.04 12.57 -1.94
C GLY A 152 -18.77 14.08 -1.94
N THR A 153 -17.69 14.55 -1.32
CA THR A 153 -17.27 15.96 -1.37
C THR A 153 -16.66 16.24 -2.74
N PRO A 154 -17.16 17.21 -3.52
CA PRO A 154 -16.56 17.57 -4.80
C PRO A 154 -15.08 17.91 -4.65
N LEU A 155 -14.21 17.42 -5.54
CA LEU A 155 -12.76 17.67 -5.43
C LEU A 155 -12.42 19.17 -5.45
N SER A 156 -13.19 19.97 -6.19
CA SER A 156 -13.07 21.42 -6.26
C SER A 156 -13.31 22.13 -4.91
N GLU A 157 -14.03 21.51 -3.98
CA GLU A 157 -14.28 22.05 -2.64
C GLU A 157 -13.17 21.69 -1.64
N ILE A 158 -12.38 20.65 -1.92
CA ILE A 158 -11.37 20.13 -1.00
C ILE A 158 -10.09 20.99 -1.07
N PRO A 159 -9.64 21.61 0.04
CA PRO A 159 -8.47 22.50 0.04
C PRO A 159 -7.21 21.91 -0.59
N LEU A 160 -6.87 20.65 -0.27
CA LEU A 160 -5.73 19.94 -0.83
C LEU A 160 -5.83 19.81 -2.36
N MET A 161 -7.01 19.45 -2.87
CA MET A 161 -7.22 19.16 -4.30
C MET A 161 -7.33 20.41 -5.18
N LYS A 162 -7.47 21.60 -4.58
CA LYS A 162 -7.37 22.87 -5.34
C LYS A 162 -6.01 23.03 -6.02
N HIS A 163 -4.96 22.45 -5.44
CA HIS A 163 -3.58 22.51 -5.92
C HIS A 163 -3.12 21.24 -6.64
N VAL A 164 -3.98 20.22 -6.75
CA VAL A 164 -3.65 18.93 -7.37
C VAL A 164 -4.58 18.70 -8.56
N LYS A 165 -4.11 19.02 -9.76
CA LYS A 165 -4.87 18.90 -11.00
C LYS A 165 -4.55 17.63 -11.78
N ASN A 166 -3.30 17.19 -11.76
CA ASN A 166 -2.85 15.95 -12.40
C ASN A 166 -1.50 15.51 -11.80
N TYR A 167 -0.85 14.50 -12.40
CA TYR A 167 0.45 14.01 -11.93
C TYR A 167 1.58 15.04 -11.89
N ARG A 168 1.49 16.17 -12.60
CA ARG A 168 2.50 17.23 -12.51
C ARG A 168 2.56 17.88 -11.12
N ASP A 169 1.46 17.82 -10.37
CA ASP A 169 1.37 18.40 -9.04
C ASP A 169 1.71 17.38 -7.93
N ILE A 170 2.05 16.14 -8.30
CA ILE A 170 2.38 15.04 -7.39
C ILE A 170 3.89 14.80 -7.46
N SER A 171 4.57 14.94 -6.32
CA SER A 171 6.02 14.79 -6.24
C SER A 171 6.48 13.33 -6.18
N PHE A 172 5.61 12.43 -5.73
CA PHE A 172 5.93 11.01 -5.56
C PHE A 172 4.66 10.15 -5.62
N ILE A 173 4.78 8.94 -6.18
CA ILE A 173 3.71 7.93 -6.16
C ILE A 173 4.24 6.71 -5.40
N PHE A 174 3.62 6.43 -4.26
CA PHE A 174 3.89 5.26 -3.44
C PHE A 174 2.79 4.22 -3.73
N VAL A 175 3.18 3.06 -4.23
CA VAL A 175 2.25 1.97 -4.52
C VAL A 175 2.43 0.88 -3.47
N VAL A 176 1.34 0.52 -2.80
CA VAL A 176 1.27 -0.70 -2.00
C VAL A 176 0.31 -1.64 -2.70
N SER A 177 0.83 -2.76 -3.21
CA SER A 177 0.08 -3.76 -3.98
C SER A 177 0.39 -5.17 -3.51
N ASP A 178 -0.58 -6.07 -3.60
CA ASP A 178 -0.40 -7.49 -3.29
C ASP A 178 -0.13 -8.38 -4.51
N ASN A 179 -0.05 -7.75 -5.68
CA ASN A 179 0.18 -8.40 -6.96
C ASN A 179 0.86 -7.41 -7.94
N SER A 180 1.14 -7.86 -9.16
CA SER A 180 1.74 -7.06 -10.22
C SER A 180 0.72 -6.20 -11.00
N ILE A 181 -0.30 -5.61 -10.34
CA ILE A 181 -1.26 -4.69 -10.98
C ILE A 181 -0.54 -3.50 -11.65
N VAL A 182 0.65 -3.13 -11.17
CA VAL A 182 1.46 -2.03 -11.70
C VAL A 182 2.71 -2.63 -12.34
N ASP A 183 2.60 -3.01 -13.61
CA ASP A 183 3.73 -3.42 -14.48
C ASP A 183 3.65 -2.62 -15.80
#